data_AF-A0A952GC99-F1
#
_entry.id   AF-A0A952GC99-F1
#
_cell.length_a   1.000
_cell.length_b   1.000
_cell.length_c   1.000
_cell.angle_alpha   90.00
_cell.angle_beta   90.00
_cell.angle_gamma   90.00
#
_symmetry.space_group_name_H-M   'P 1'
#
loop_
_entity.id
_entity.type
_entity.pdbx_description
1 polymer ?
#
loop_
_entity_poly.entity_id
_entity_poly.type
_entity_poly.pdbx_seq_one_letter_code
_entity_poly.pdbx_strand_id
1 'polypeptide(L)'
;MLGKYSPLFMISRDDCSDRPAQFAVGTRNPTVADDDGTIYGQAFPRKGRPDEVELHYYHLWRRDCGEMGHRLDAEHVSVLVRTGASIADAKALYWYAAAHEDTICDASHLARAATLHAEEHGGTIWISEGKHASFLSEAMCSHGCGGDRCARMKPLKTKQIINLGEANAPMNGVFWINSIEWPLSGKLGRSDFPEMRVARVERLPETDIVWANPAKRPAQATILGANAG
;
A
#
# COMPACT_ATOMS: atom_id res chain seq x y z
N MET A 1 -1.18 13.98 -10.79
CA MET A 1 -0.15 12.98 -10.44
C MET A 1 -0.76 11.65 -9.99
N LEU A 2 -1.68 11.63 -9.02
CA LEU A 2 -2.34 10.40 -8.55
C LEU A 2 -2.90 9.50 -9.68
N GLY A 3 -3.51 10.08 -10.71
CA GLY A 3 -3.99 9.29 -11.86
C GLY A 3 -2.88 8.65 -12.71
N LYS A 4 -1.73 9.31 -12.89
CA LYS A 4 -0.61 8.82 -13.73
C LYS A 4 0.03 7.57 -13.12
N TYR A 5 0.21 7.57 -11.80
CA TYR A 5 0.85 6.50 -11.06
C TYR A 5 -0.15 5.63 -10.31
N SER A 6 -1.42 5.60 -10.73
CA SER A 6 -2.43 4.73 -10.13
C SER A 6 -1.99 3.27 -10.26
N PRO A 7 -1.84 2.52 -9.16
CA PRO A 7 -1.42 1.13 -9.23
C PRO A 7 -2.43 0.25 -9.97
N LEU A 8 -1.93 -0.79 -10.63
CA LEU A 8 -2.75 -1.90 -11.10
C LEU A 8 -2.80 -2.96 -9.99
N PHE A 9 -3.92 -3.05 -9.29
CA PHE A 9 -4.08 -4.02 -8.23
C PHE A 9 -4.53 -5.39 -8.77
N MET A 10 -3.93 -6.43 -8.24
CA MET A 10 -4.30 -7.83 -8.44
C MET A 10 -4.86 -8.36 -7.13
N ILE A 11 -6.03 -8.99 -7.17
CA ILE A 11 -6.71 -9.56 -5.99
C ILE A 11 -7.09 -11.02 -6.26
N SER A 12 -7.15 -11.86 -5.22
CA SER A 12 -7.65 -13.23 -5.34
C SER A 12 -9.10 -13.24 -5.84
N ARG A 13 -9.44 -14.25 -6.66
CA ARG A 13 -10.84 -14.49 -7.05
C ARG A 13 -11.71 -14.94 -5.89
N ASP A 14 -11.07 -15.48 -4.86
CA ASP A 14 -11.70 -16.11 -3.70
C ASP A 14 -11.62 -15.23 -2.46
N ASP A 15 -11.16 -14.00 -2.62
CA ASP A 15 -11.12 -13.05 -1.53
C ASP A 15 -12.52 -12.84 -0.94
N CYS A 16 -12.60 -12.91 0.38
CA CYS A 16 -13.85 -12.78 1.13
C CYS A 16 -14.44 -11.36 1.07
N SER A 17 -13.61 -10.36 0.79
CA SER A 17 -13.96 -8.95 0.74
C SER A 17 -13.68 -8.51 -0.69
N ASP A 18 -14.56 -8.88 -1.63
CA ASP A 18 -14.35 -8.84 -3.10
C ASP A 18 -13.58 -7.60 -3.60
N ARG A 19 -13.78 -6.42 -3.00
CA ARG A 19 -13.11 -5.16 -3.38
C ARG A 19 -12.90 -4.21 -2.19
N PRO A 20 -11.94 -3.27 -2.32
CA PRO A 20 -11.86 -2.10 -1.46
C PRO A 20 -13.17 -1.33 -1.42
N ALA A 21 -13.51 -0.88 -0.23
CA ALA A 21 -14.72 -0.21 0.16
C ALA A 21 -14.65 1.32 -0.04
N GLN A 22 -15.74 1.88 -0.53
CA GLN A 22 -16.07 3.28 -0.36
C GLN A 22 -16.68 3.50 1.03
N PHE A 23 -16.21 4.52 1.74
CA PHE A 23 -16.73 4.97 3.03
C PHE A 23 -17.61 6.21 2.90
N ALA A 24 -18.62 6.31 3.76
CA ALA A 24 -19.55 7.41 3.82
C ALA A 24 -18.83 8.74 4.12
N VAL A 25 -19.21 9.79 3.41
CA VAL A 25 -18.69 11.14 3.62
C VAL A 25 -19.48 11.86 4.71
N GLY A 26 -18.86 12.86 5.35
CA GLY A 26 -19.52 13.69 6.36
C GLY A 26 -19.61 13.05 7.76
N THR A 27 -19.19 11.79 7.92
CA THR A 27 -19.22 11.08 9.20
C THR A 27 -17.81 10.95 9.79
N ARG A 28 -17.72 10.98 11.13
CA ARG A 28 -16.48 10.68 11.85
C ARG A 28 -16.26 9.18 12.05
N ASN A 29 -17.35 8.41 12.07
CA ASN A 29 -17.26 6.96 12.21
C ASN A 29 -17.10 6.35 10.80
N PRO A 30 -16.11 5.46 10.61
CA PRO A 30 -15.88 4.77 9.34
C PRO A 30 -17.06 3.84 9.05
N THR A 31 -17.95 4.28 8.17
CA THR A 31 -19.12 3.51 7.74
C THR A 31 -18.95 3.17 6.27
N VAL A 32 -18.92 1.88 5.94
CA VAL A 32 -18.84 1.44 4.54
C VAL A 32 -20.15 1.81 3.83
N ALA A 33 -20.02 2.51 2.71
CA ALA A 33 -21.10 2.84 1.80
C ALA A 33 -21.26 1.75 0.71
N ASP A 34 -20.16 1.26 0.15
CA ASP A 34 -20.16 0.23 -0.92
C ASP A 34 -18.81 -0.50 -0.97
N ASP A 35 -18.76 -1.71 -1.52
CA ASP A 35 -17.54 -2.51 -1.75
C ASP A 35 -17.20 -2.50 -3.26
N ASP A 36 -16.78 -1.33 -3.75
CA ASP A 36 -16.87 -0.97 -5.17
C ASP A 36 -15.54 -0.82 -5.90
N GLY A 37 -14.41 -1.00 -5.21
CA GLY A 37 -13.07 -0.77 -5.74
C GLY A 37 -12.63 0.70 -5.67
N THR A 38 -13.18 1.48 -4.74
CA THR A 38 -12.68 2.83 -4.45
C THR A 38 -11.29 2.75 -3.81
N ILE A 39 -10.36 3.53 -4.35
CA ILE A 39 -9.02 3.72 -3.81
C ILE A 39 -8.92 5.14 -3.26
N TYR A 40 -8.17 5.32 -2.20
CA TYR A 40 -7.95 6.62 -1.58
C TYR A 40 -6.52 7.07 -1.81
N GLY A 41 -6.35 8.24 -2.42
CA GLY A 41 -5.04 8.77 -2.76
C GLY A 41 -4.63 9.91 -1.84
N GLN A 42 -3.34 10.03 -1.56
CA GLN A 42 -2.75 11.18 -0.89
C GLN A 42 -1.45 11.56 -1.59
N ALA A 43 -1.18 12.86 -1.67
CA ALA A 43 0.08 13.38 -2.19
C ALA A 43 0.67 14.35 -1.19
N PHE A 44 1.95 14.20 -0.84
CA PHE A 44 2.65 15.18 -0.02
C PHE A 44 4.12 15.33 -0.44
N PRO A 45 4.69 16.54 -0.32
CA PRO A 45 6.07 16.81 -0.72
C PRO A 45 7.05 16.09 0.20
N ARG A 46 8.16 15.62 -0.37
CA ARG A 46 9.24 15.04 0.42
C ARG A 46 10.01 16.14 1.13
N LYS A 47 10.16 16.02 2.45
CA LYS A 47 10.88 17.00 3.26
C LYS A 47 12.33 17.14 2.79
N GLY A 48 12.75 18.38 2.46
CA GLY A 48 14.11 18.68 2.01
C GLY A 48 14.42 18.31 0.55
N ARG A 49 13.45 17.78 -0.20
CA ARG A 49 13.57 17.44 -1.64
C ARG A 49 12.40 18.05 -2.40
N PRO A 50 12.48 19.35 -2.77
CA PRO A 50 11.34 20.08 -3.35
C PRO A 50 10.90 19.55 -4.71
N ASP A 51 11.77 18.81 -5.40
CA ASP A 51 11.50 18.16 -6.67
C ASP A 51 10.93 16.74 -6.50
N GLU A 52 10.65 16.28 -5.27
CA GLU A 52 10.13 14.94 -5.02
C GLU A 52 8.81 14.96 -4.24
N VAL A 53 7.87 14.12 -4.67
CA VAL A 53 6.54 13.97 -4.08
C VAL A 53 6.30 12.49 -3.78
N GLU A 54 5.77 12.21 -2.59
CA GLU A 54 5.25 10.90 -2.24
C GLU A 54 3.77 10.83 -2.57
N LEU A 55 3.39 9.77 -3.30
CA LEU A 55 1.99 9.46 -3.59
C LEU A 55 1.66 8.16 -2.87
N HIS A 56 0.67 8.20 -1.98
CA HIS A 56 0.18 7.05 -1.24
C HIS A 56 -1.20 6.66 -1.77
N TYR A 57 -1.43 5.36 -1.96
CA TYR A 57 -2.69 4.79 -2.39
C TYR A 57 -3.14 3.77 -1.35
N TYR A 58 -4.21 4.11 -0.66
CA TYR A 58 -4.83 3.29 0.37
C TYR A 58 -5.98 2.50 -0.27
N HIS A 59 -5.94 1.20 -0.11
CA HIS A 59 -7.08 0.34 -0.36
C HIS A 59 -7.65 -0.08 0.98
N LEU A 60 -8.90 0.31 1.17
CA LEU A 60 -9.59 0.32 2.44
C LEU A 60 -10.68 -0.73 2.40
N TRP A 61 -10.74 -1.66 3.35
CA TRP A 61 -11.64 -2.79 3.29
C TRP A 61 -12.65 -2.75 4.42
N ARG A 62 -13.83 -3.33 4.16
CA ARG A 62 -14.84 -3.56 5.18
C ARG A 62 -14.31 -4.44 6.31
N ARG A 63 -13.47 -5.42 5.98
CA ARG A 63 -13.05 -6.49 6.88
C ARG A 63 -11.75 -7.11 6.40
N ASP A 64 -10.83 -7.40 7.32
CA ASP A 64 -9.81 -8.44 7.20
C ASP A 64 -10.46 -9.79 7.57
N CYS A 65 -10.32 -10.80 6.71
CA CYS A 65 -10.81 -12.15 6.94
C CYS A 65 -9.73 -13.22 6.94
N GLY A 66 -8.47 -12.82 7.13
CA GLY A 66 -7.43 -13.74 7.54
C GLY A 66 -7.78 -14.46 8.83
N GLU A 67 -6.88 -15.34 9.27
CA GLU A 67 -7.09 -16.22 10.43
C GLU A 67 -7.49 -15.47 11.72
N MET A 68 -7.02 -14.23 11.90
CA MET A 68 -7.40 -13.33 13.00
C MET A 68 -8.25 -12.14 12.51
N GLY A 69 -9.17 -12.40 11.60
CA GLY A 69 -9.92 -11.37 10.89
C GLY A 69 -10.68 -10.41 11.80
N HIS A 70 -10.69 -9.14 11.42
CA HIS A 70 -11.34 -8.04 12.14
C HIS A 70 -12.09 -7.11 11.19
N ARG A 71 -12.98 -6.27 11.74
CA ARG A 71 -13.60 -5.20 10.97
C ARG A 71 -12.58 -4.13 10.63
N LEU A 72 -12.76 -3.49 9.47
CA LEU A 72 -11.95 -2.39 8.95
C LEU A 72 -10.49 -2.76 8.76
N ASP A 73 -10.02 -2.64 7.54
CA ASP A 73 -8.63 -2.93 7.22
C ASP A 73 -8.08 -1.89 6.25
N ALA A 74 -6.94 -1.31 6.61
CA ALA A 74 -6.30 -0.23 5.85
C ALA A 74 -4.91 -0.69 5.44
N GLU A 75 -4.77 -0.91 4.14
CA GLU A 75 -3.52 -1.29 3.54
C GLU A 75 -3.16 -0.32 2.43
N HIS A 76 -1.87 -0.22 2.11
CA HIS A 76 -1.41 0.81 1.18
C HIS A 76 -0.16 0.46 0.39
N VAL A 77 -0.02 1.20 -0.71
CA VAL A 77 1.16 1.22 -1.57
C VAL A 77 1.53 2.68 -1.80
N SER A 78 2.84 2.95 -1.85
CA SER A 78 3.36 4.30 -2.02
C SER A 78 4.39 4.34 -3.14
N VAL A 79 4.49 5.48 -3.82
CA VAL A 79 5.49 5.72 -4.85
C VAL A 79 6.15 7.07 -4.59
N LEU A 80 7.49 7.07 -4.65
CA LEU A 80 8.27 8.31 -4.64
C LEU A 80 8.47 8.76 -6.08
N VAL A 81 8.06 9.98 -6.39
CA VAL A 81 8.10 10.54 -7.74
C VAL A 81 9.01 11.75 -7.77
N ARG A 82 9.97 11.77 -8.71
CA ARG A 82 10.64 13.00 -9.11
C ARG A 82 9.73 13.78 -10.04
N THR A 83 9.39 14.99 -9.64
CA THR A 83 8.66 15.96 -10.43
C THR A 83 9.54 16.47 -11.58
N GLY A 84 8.92 16.85 -12.69
CA GLY A 84 9.59 17.51 -13.81
C GLY A 84 8.93 18.86 -14.10
N ALA A 85 9.26 19.45 -15.26
CA ALA A 85 8.64 20.71 -15.69
C ALA A 85 7.10 20.57 -15.83
N SER A 86 6.62 19.37 -16.15
CA SER A 86 5.21 19.02 -16.19
C SER A 86 4.94 17.64 -15.55
N ILE A 87 3.66 17.28 -15.42
CA ILE A 87 3.25 15.92 -15.00
C ILE A 87 3.74 14.85 -15.99
N ALA A 88 3.85 15.19 -17.27
CA ALA A 88 4.35 14.26 -18.29
C ALA A 88 5.82 13.89 -18.03
N ASP A 89 6.62 14.87 -17.59
CA ASP A 89 8.05 14.71 -17.33
C ASP A 89 8.38 14.05 -15.99
N ALA A 90 7.40 13.99 -15.08
CA ALA A 90 7.59 13.33 -13.79
C ALA A 90 7.95 11.84 -13.99
N LYS A 91 8.81 11.30 -13.13
CA LYS A 91 9.21 9.88 -13.12
C LYS A 91 9.09 9.28 -11.72
N ALA A 92 8.51 8.10 -11.60
CA ALA A 92 8.62 7.32 -10.37
C ALA A 92 10.07 6.86 -10.18
N LEU A 93 10.55 6.95 -8.95
CA LEU A 93 11.89 6.54 -8.53
C LEU A 93 11.85 5.20 -7.80
N TYR A 94 10.92 5.07 -6.85
CA TYR A 94 10.80 3.89 -5.99
C TYR A 94 9.34 3.59 -5.68
N TRP A 95 9.06 2.31 -5.45
CA TRP A 95 7.76 1.81 -5.03
C TRP A 95 7.89 1.08 -3.71
N TYR A 96 7.01 1.39 -2.78
CA TYR A 96 6.84 0.74 -1.48
C TYR A 96 5.48 0.08 -1.44
N ALA A 97 5.41 -1.11 -0.86
CA ALA A 97 4.15 -1.78 -0.61
C ALA A 97 4.14 -2.30 0.83
N ALA A 98 3.11 -1.91 1.57
CA ALA A 98 2.92 -2.26 2.97
C ALA A 98 2.36 -3.68 3.05
N ALA A 99 3.04 -4.54 3.80
CA ALA A 99 2.57 -5.89 4.08
C ALA A 99 2.83 -6.19 5.55
N HIS A 100 1.76 -6.31 6.35
CA HIS A 100 1.85 -6.49 7.81
C HIS A 100 2.65 -5.38 8.50
N GLU A 101 2.60 -4.17 7.94
CA GLU A 101 3.31 -3.02 8.46
C GLU A 101 2.93 -2.74 9.92
N ASP A 102 3.88 -2.23 10.71
CA ASP A 102 3.75 -1.96 12.16
C ASP A 102 3.51 -3.21 13.03
N THR A 103 3.54 -4.40 12.46
CA THR A 103 3.45 -5.65 13.22
C THR A 103 4.83 -6.25 13.51
N ILE A 104 4.87 -7.30 14.32
CA ILE A 104 6.09 -8.09 14.52
C ILE A 104 6.55 -8.81 13.24
N CYS A 105 5.66 -8.94 12.26
CA CYS A 105 5.85 -9.73 11.06
C CYS A 105 5.96 -8.90 9.78
N ASP A 106 6.23 -7.60 9.93
CA ASP A 106 6.32 -6.63 8.84
C ASP A 106 7.14 -7.15 7.65
N ALA A 107 6.40 -7.44 6.58
CA ALA A 107 6.82 -8.00 5.30
C ALA A 107 6.83 -6.94 4.20
N SER A 108 6.75 -5.66 4.57
CA SER A 108 6.77 -4.56 3.63
C SER A 108 8.08 -4.54 2.85
N HIS A 109 8.02 -4.10 1.60
CA HIS A 109 9.18 -4.10 0.72
C HIS A 109 9.17 -2.92 -0.24
N LEU A 110 10.37 -2.63 -0.75
CA LEU A 110 10.71 -1.46 -1.53
C LEU A 110 11.47 -1.92 -2.79
N ALA A 111 11.24 -1.27 -3.92
CA ALA A 111 12.00 -1.51 -5.14
C ALA A 111 12.22 -0.20 -5.90
N ARG A 112 13.18 -0.18 -6.83
CA ARG A 112 13.28 0.89 -7.82
C ARG A 112 12.11 0.77 -8.78
N ALA A 113 11.62 1.89 -9.29
CA ALA A 113 10.56 1.88 -10.28
C ALA A 113 10.97 1.13 -11.56
N ALA A 114 12.24 1.22 -11.95
CA ALA A 114 12.82 0.47 -13.07
C ALA A 114 12.74 -1.05 -12.90
N THR A 115 12.93 -1.55 -11.68
CA THR A 115 12.77 -2.98 -11.36
C THR A 115 11.36 -3.48 -11.68
N LEU A 116 10.36 -2.61 -11.54
CA LEU A 116 8.95 -2.92 -11.74
C LEU A 116 8.43 -2.46 -13.11
N HIS A 117 9.30 -1.90 -13.95
CA HIS A 117 8.95 -1.22 -15.19
C HIS A 117 7.83 -0.19 -14.99
N ALA A 118 7.91 0.60 -13.91
CA ALA A 118 6.85 1.48 -13.44
C ALA A 118 7.33 2.92 -13.24
N GLU A 119 8.30 3.38 -14.03
CA GLU A 119 8.82 4.75 -13.98
C GLU A 119 7.84 5.78 -14.53
N GLU A 120 6.96 5.37 -15.44
CA GLU A 120 6.08 6.27 -16.20
C GLU A 120 4.58 6.06 -15.94
N HIS A 121 4.24 4.97 -15.25
CA HIS A 121 2.87 4.55 -14.96
C HIS A 121 2.80 3.85 -13.59
N GLY A 122 1.60 3.41 -13.19
CA GLY A 122 1.44 2.62 -11.97
C GLY A 122 2.09 1.24 -12.05
N GLY A 123 2.67 0.78 -10.94
CA GLY A 123 3.16 -0.58 -10.78
C GLY A 123 2.03 -1.59 -10.60
N THR A 124 2.33 -2.86 -10.87
CA THR A 124 1.42 -3.98 -10.55
C THR A 124 1.60 -4.39 -9.09
N ILE A 125 0.51 -4.43 -8.34
CA ILE A 125 0.51 -4.71 -6.90
C ILE A 125 -0.34 -5.94 -6.63
N TRP A 126 0.18 -6.88 -5.86
CA TRP A 126 -0.45 -8.15 -5.53
C TRP A 126 -0.98 -8.08 -4.10
N ILE A 127 -2.29 -8.19 -3.94
CA ILE A 127 -2.97 -8.12 -2.65
C ILE A 127 -3.17 -9.54 -2.13
N SER A 128 -2.67 -9.86 -0.94
CA SER A 128 -2.85 -11.21 -0.38
C SER A 128 -4.31 -11.48 -0.01
N GLU A 129 -4.72 -12.73 -0.22
CA GLU A 129 -6.08 -13.18 0.06
C GLU A 129 -6.43 -13.03 1.54
N GLY A 130 -7.52 -12.32 1.80
CA GLY A 130 -8.17 -12.15 3.09
C GLY A 130 -7.47 -11.24 4.11
N LYS A 131 -6.13 -11.13 4.07
CA LYS A 131 -5.37 -10.17 4.89
C LYS A 131 -5.08 -8.86 4.17
N HIS A 132 -5.15 -8.88 2.86
CA HIS A 132 -4.93 -7.73 1.98
C HIS A 132 -3.56 -7.05 2.06
N ALA A 133 -2.53 -7.71 2.57
CA ALA A 133 -1.18 -7.20 2.53
C ALA A 133 -0.74 -6.97 1.06
N SER A 134 -0.03 -5.87 0.81
CA SER A 134 0.36 -5.45 -0.54
C SER A 134 1.77 -5.92 -0.91
N PHE A 135 1.90 -6.53 -2.08
CA PHE A 135 3.15 -7.10 -2.58
C PHE A 135 3.58 -6.52 -3.94
N LEU A 136 4.88 -6.27 -4.15
CA LEU A 136 5.42 -5.74 -5.43
C LEU A 136 5.62 -6.85 -6.47
N SER A 137 5.47 -8.12 -6.09
CA SER A 137 5.41 -9.26 -6.99
C SER A 137 4.68 -10.42 -6.34
N GLU A 138 4.16 -11.33 -7.16
CA GLU A 138 3.55 -12.59 -6.70
C GLU A 138 4.53 -13.43 -5.86
N ALA A 139 5.81 -13.46 -6.26
CA ALA A 139 6.85 -14.19 -5.55
C ALA A 139 7.11 -13.62 -4.14
N MET A 140 6.98 -12.31 -3.93
CA MET A 140 7.10 -11.74 -2.58
C MET A 140 5.90 -12.09 -1.71
N CYS A 141 4.70 -12.16 -2.30
CA CYS A 141 3.49 -12.56 -1.59
C CYS A 141 3.59 -13.98 -1.01
N SER A 142 4.19 -14.93 -1.73
CA SER A 142 4.42 -16.29 -1.21
C SER A 142 5.43 -16.36 -0.05
N HIS A 143 6.16 -15.26 0.20
CA HIS A 143 7.09 -15.11 1.32
C HIS A 143 6.58 -14.10 2.36
N GLY A 144 5.30 -13.75 2.30
CA GLY A 144 4.63 -12.92 3.27
C GLY A 144 4.49 -13.59 4.64
N CYS A 145 3.71 -12.98 5.52
CA CYS A 145 3.53 -13.44 6.88
C CYS A 145 2.26 -14.28 7.09
N GLY A 146 2.40 -15.38 7.81
CA GLY A 146 1.29 -16.06 8.48
C GLY A 146 0.22 -16.56 7.51
N GLY A 147 0.63 -17.06 6.33
CA GLY A 147 -0.29 -17.63 5.35
C GLY A 147 -0.76 -16.67 4.26
N ASP A 148 -0.04 -15.56 4.00
CA ASP A 148 -0.24 -14.76 2.79
C ASP A 148 -0.18 -15.64 1.54
N ARG A 149 -1.16 -15.44 0.66
CA ARG A 149 -1.28 -16.15 -0.60
C ARG A 149 -1.83 -15.21 -1.66
N CYS A 150 -1.25 -15.26 -2.85
CA CYS A 150 -1.72 -14.53 -4.02
C CYS A 150 -2.05 -15.52 -5.15
N ALA A 151 -3.00 -16.42 -4.90
CA ALA A 151 -3.41 -17.43 -5.87
C ALA A 151 -4.61 -16.96 -6.69
N ARG A 152 -4.74 -17.48 -7.93
CA ARG A 152 -5.90 -17.25 -8.81
C ARG A 152 -6.26 -15.76 -8.99
N MET A 153 -5.23 -14.94 -9.12
CA MET A 153 -5.37 -13.49 -9.12
C MET A 153 -6.13 -12.97 -10.35
N LYS A 154 -6.92 -11.93 -10.14
CA LYS A 154 -7.60 -11.16 -11.17
C LYS A 154 -7.24 -9.68 -11.03
N PRO A 155 -7.20 -8.91 -12.12
CA PRO A 155 -7.14 -7.46 -12.03
C PRO A 155 -8.34 -6.94 -11.24
N LEU A 156 -8.08 -6.15 -10.20
CA LEU A 156 -9.10 -5.39 -9.48
C LEU A 156 -9.47 -4.18 -10.33
N LYS A 157 -10.77 -4.02 -10.60
CA LYS A 157 -11.27 -2.83 -11.28
C LYS A 157 -11.37 -1.68 -10.28
N THR A 158 -10.41 -0.76 -10.31
CA THR A 158 -10.52 0.51 -9.58
C THR A 158 -11.68 1.33 -10.14
N LYS A 159 -12.65 1.69 -9.29
CA LYS A 159 -13.79 2.53 -9.70
C LYS A 159 -13.37 3.99 -9.80
N GLN A 160 -12.65 4.47 -8.79
CA GLN A 160 -12.22 5.86 -8.66
C GLN A 160 -11.08 5.98 -7.66
N ILE A 161 -10.37 7.11 -7.72
CA ILE A 161 -9.39 7.52 -6.71
C ILE A 161 -9.92 8.78 -6.02
N ILE A 162 -10.16 8.71 -4.71
CA ILE A 162 -10.58 9.86 -3.91
C ILE A 162 -9.36 10.47 -3.22
N ASN A 163 -9.08 11.75 -3.47
CA ASN A 163 -8.02 12.45 -2.76
C ASN A 163 -8.40 12.68 -1.30
N LEU A 164 -7.63 12.14 -0.36
CA LEU A 164 -7.85 12.30 1.08
C LEU A 164 -7.48 13.70 1.57
N GLY A 165 -6.62 14.42 0.85
CA GLY A 165 -5.97 15.63 1.38
C GLY A 165 -4.88 15.29 2.39
N GLU A 166 -4.60 16.21 3.30
CA GLU A 166 -3.59 16.02 4.34
C GLU A 166 -4.25 15.49 5.63
N ALA A 167 -3.49 14.80 6.48
CA ALA A 167 -4.03 14.24 7.73
C ALA A 167 -4.76 15.28 8.60
N ASN A 168 -4.23 16.51 8.65
CA ASN A 168 -4.78 17.63 9.40
C ASN A 168 -5.74 18.52 8.59
N ALA A 169 -5.89 18.25 7.28
CA ALA A 169 -6.76 18.98 6.37
C ALA A 169 -7.44 18.00 5.39
N PRO A 170 -8.35 17.13 5.90
CA PRO A 170 -9.06 16.17 5.08
C PRO A 170 -9.89 16.86 3.99
N MET A 171 -9.86 16.29 2.79
CA MET A 171 -10.68 16.71 1.65
C MET A 171 -11.88 15.78 1.45
N ASN A 172 -12.82 16.15 0.58
CA ASN A 172 -13.92 15.29 0.14
C ASN A 172 -14.81 14.71 1.28
N GLY A 173 -14.88 15.39 2.43
CA GLY A 173 -15.71 14.99 3.56
C GLY A 173 -15.27 13.70 4.26
N VAL A 174 -14.02 13.26 4.08
CA VAL A 174 -13.48 12.02 4.66
C VAL A 174 -13.05 12.18 6.13
N PHE A 175 -13.92 12.69 6.99
CA PHE A 175 -13.57 12.98 8.39
C PHE A 175 -13.21 11.72 9.20
N TRP A 176 -13.66 10.55 8.75
CA TRP A 176 -13.39 9.25 9.37
C TRP A 176 -11.92 8.82 9.31
N ILE A 177 -11.05 9.48 8.52
CA ILE A 177 -9.61 9.17 8.50
C ILE A 177 -8.93 9.38 9.87
N ASN A 178 -9.54 10.22 10.71
CA ASN A 178 -9.07 10.52 12.06
C ASN A 178 -9.86 9.75 13.14
N SER A 179 -10.65 8.74 12.76
CA SER A 179 -11.37 7.90 13.72
C SER A 179 -10.41 7.08 14.58
N ILE A 180 -10.74 6.91 15.85
CA ILE A 180 -10.02 6.00 16.76
C ILE A 180 -10.34 4.52 16.49
N GLU A 181 -11.41 4.24 15.75
CA GLU A 181 -11.81 2.87 15.39
C GLU A 181 -10.85 2.26 14.35
N TRP A 182 -9.99 3.08 13.73
CA TRP A 182 -9.13 2.66 12.63
C TRP A 182 -7.80 3.41 12.64
N PRO A 183 -6.64 2.75 12.75
CA PRO A 183 -5.33 3.40 12.81
C PRO A 183 -4.83 4.05 11.50
N LEU A 184 -5.73 4.55 10.65
CA LEU A 184 -5.38 5.15 9.35
C LEU A 184 -4.61 6.47 9.49
N SER A 185 -4.93 7.29 10.50
CA SER A 185 -4.27 8.58 10.71
C SER A 185 -2.74 8.46 10.91
N GLY A 186 -2.30 7.39 11.56
CA GLY A 186 -0.87 7.07 11.72
C GLY A 186 -0.18 6.79 10.40
N LYS A 187 -0.87 6.12 9.46
CA LYS A 187 -0.36 5.82 8.11
C LYS A 187 -0.25 7.09 7.26
N LEU A 188 -1.25 7.98 7.31
CA LEU A 188 -1.32 9.21 6.50
C LEU A 188 -0.23 10.25 6.79
N GLY A 189 0.42 10.16 7.95
CA GLY A 189 1.38 11.17 8.40
C GLY A 189 2.85 10.79 8.18
N ARG A 190 3.14 9.56 7.75
CA ARG A 190 4.52 9.06 7.66
C ARG A 190 5.01 8.94 6.23
N SER A 191 6.29 9.25 6.05
CA SER A 191 6.99 8.96 4.79
C SER A 191 7.34 7.48 4.72
N ASP A 192 7.08 6.86 3.58
CA ASP A 192 7.55 5.51 3.27
C ASP A 192 8.95 5.48 2.65
N PHE A 193 9.54 6.66 2.44
CA PHE A 193 10.84 6.83 1.80
C PHE A 193 11.81 7.65 2.67
N PRO A 194 11.99 7.30 3.97
CA PRO A 194 13.02 7.95 4.77
C PRO A 194 14.40 7.67 4.14
N GLU A 195 15.34 8.60 4.32
CA GLU A 195 16.66 8.54 3.66
C GLU A 195 17.37 7.20 3.86
N MET A 196 17.28 6.63 5.06
CA MET A 196 17.86 5.32 5.38
C MET A 196 17.30 4.17 4.54
N ARG A 197 16.00 4.21 4.21
CA ARG A 197 15.33 3.16 3.42
C ARG A 197 15.67 3.30 1.94
N VAL A 198 15.69 4.53 1.42
CA VAL A 198 16.14 4.82 0.05
C VAL A 198 17.60 4.44 -0.14
N ALA A 199 18.49 4.87 0.77
CA ALA A 199 19.91 4.55 0.71
C ALA A 199 20.20 3.04 0.76
N ARG A 200 19.32 2.26 1.39
CA ARG A 200 19.41 0.80 1.42
C ARG A 200 19.15 0.19 0.04
N VAL A 201 18.06 0.57 -0.62
CA VAL A 201 17.76 0.11 -1.99
C VAL A 201 18.90 0.47 -2.93
N GLU A 202 19.43 1.70 -2.79
CA GLU A 202 20.51 2.21 -3.62
C GLU A 202 21.82 1.40 -3.54
N ARG A 203 22.02 0.63 -2.47
CA ARG A 203 23.22 -0.23 -2.30
C ARG A 203 23.05 -1.64 -2.84
N LEU A 204 21.84 -2.02 -3.24
CA LEU A 204 21.50 -3.35 -3.70
C LEU A 204 21.36 -3.35 -5.24
N PRO A 205 21.50 -4.52 -5.89
CA PRO A 205 21.32 -4.65 -7.33
C PRO A 205 20.07 -3.92 -7.83
N GLU A 206 20.16 -3.32 -9.02
CA GLU A 206 19.08 -2.51 -9.60
C GLU A 206 17.81 -3.33 -9.87
N THR A 207 17.92 -4.65 -9.93
CA THR A 207 16.82 -5.60 -10.17
C THR A 207 16.15 -6.11 -8.91
N ASP A 208 16.59 -5.71 -7.72
CA ASP A 208 16.13 -6.33 -6.48
C ASP A 208 14.87 -5.65 -5.92
N ILE A 209 13.94 -6.48 -5.45
CA ILE A 209 12.88 -6.10 -4.52
C ILE A 209 13.34 -6.45 -3.10
N VAL A 210 13.36 -5.46 -2.21
CA VAL A 210 14.04 -5.59 -0.92
C VAL A 210 13.09 -5.38 0.24
N TRP A 211 13.29 -6.13 1.32
CA TRP A 211 12.55 -5.90 2.57
C TRP A 211 12.83 -4.51 3.12
N ALA A 212 11.76 -3.77 3.39
CA ALA A 212 11.82 -2.43 3.97
C ALA A 212 12.35 -2.50 5.42
N ASN A 213 11.97 -3.55 6.15
CA ASN A 213 12.33 -3.79 7.55
C ASN A 213 12.97 -5.18 7.74
N PRO A 214 14.21 -5.41 7.23
CA PRO A 214 14.84 -6.73 7.25
C PRO A 214 15.06 -7.33 8.64
N ALA A 215 15.16 -6.49 9.68
CA ALA A 215 15.33 -6.94 11.05
C ALA A 215 14.12 -7.72 11.59
N LYS A 216 12.96 -7.62 10.93
CA LYS A 216 11.72 -8.34 11.28
C LYS A 216 11.65 -9.74 10.64
N ARG A 217 12.54 -10.08 9.71
CA ARG A 217 12.53 -11.38 9.01
C ARG A 217 12.67 -12.61 9.90
N PRO A 218 13.49 -12.62 10.97
CA PRO A 218 13.57 -13.78 11.85
C PRO A 218 12.21 -14.16 12.46
N ALA A 219 11.38 -13.17 12.82
CA ALA A 219 10.03 -13.42 13.34
C ALA A 219 9.10 -14.01 12.27
N GLN A 220 9.21 -13.55 11.01
CA GLN A 220 8.46 -14.12 9.88
C GLN A 220 8.75 -15.61 9.71
N ALA A 221 10.03 -15.99 9.74
CA ALA A 221 10.43 -17.39 9.59
C ALA A 221 9.87 -18.28 10.70
N THR A 222 9.83 -17.79 11.95
CA THR A 222 9.24 -18.51 13.07
C THR A 222 7.72 -18.69 12.91
N ILE A 223 7.01 -17.64 12.49
CA ILE A 223 5.55 -17.68 12.27
C ILE A 223 5.20 -18.61 11.11
N LEU A 224 5.98 -18.58 10.01
CA LEU A 224 5.83 -19.51 8.89
C LEU A 224 6.04 -20.97 9.32
N GLY A 225 7.05 -21.25 10.13
CA GLY A 225 7.34 -22.59 10.64
C GLY A 225 6.26 -23.13 11.58
N ALA A 226 5.64 -22.26 12.39
CA ALA A 226 4.55 -22.65 13.30
C ALA A 226 3.24 -23.01 12.56
N ASN A 227 2.98 -22.38 11.41
CA ASN A 227 1.76 -22.63 10.62
C ASN A 227 1.90 -23.81 9.64
N ALA A 228 3.08 -24.45 9.57
CA ALA A 228 3.37 -25.59 8.69
C ALA A 228 3.44 -26.94 9.44
N GLY A 229 3.22 -26.95 10.76
CA GLY A 229 3.13 -28.14 11.61
C GLY A 229 1.70 -28.41 12.06
#